data_AF-A0A8H7WXZ9-F1
#
_entry.id   AF-A0A8H7WXZ9-F1
#
_cell.length_a   1.000
_cell.length_b   1.000
_cell.length_c   1.000
_cell.angle_alpha   90.00
_cell.angle_beta   90.00
_cell.angle_gamma   90.00
#
_symmetry.space_group_name_H-M   'P 1'
#
loop_
_entity.id
_entity.type
_entity.pdbx_description
1 polymer ?
#
loop_
_entity_poly.entity_id
_entity_poly.type
_entity_poly.pdbx_seq_one_letter_code
_entity_poly.pdbx_strand_id
1 'polypeptide(L)'
;MPLDNTFNGFFCLSPEKLQALEEKQIFLGPVIDGRRKIDIDALDKWWYTKEGCPALLVSEDIVQSQAPGLSTGTPIDFPEYPDSLAALEFMGLTKPAATVILDRCTPFLDKFPYGLIYWVTGDMARFDYEPWRILPPKQAMVEGGISEELQDALLDPAFTKIFECKSLAFWLQDAFTMRYKTMLNIFDRIQATAEWLGAMKKKTGGGENVRKCDCWTESSEEGIDVIET
;
A
#
# COMPACT_ATOMS: atom_id res chain seq x y z
N MET A 1 8.30 16.14 -9.08
CA MET A 1 9.10 15.61 -7.96
C MET A 1 9.77 14.34 -8.47
N PRO A 2 11.09 14.18 -8.34
CA PRO A 2 11.72 12.90 -8.60
C PRO A 2 11.39 11.97 -7.43
N LEU A 3 10.69 10.87 -7.70
CA LEU A 3 10.55 9.78 -6.75
C LEU A 3 11.91 9.05 -6.75
N ASP A 4 12.65 9.14 -5.65
CA ASP A 4 13.85 8.34 -5.45
C ASP A 4 13.42 6.87 -5.49
N ASN A 5 13.87 6.17 -6.52
CA ASN A 5 13.20 4.99 -7.03
C ASN A 5 13.86 3.70 -6.51
N THR A 6 14.12 3.67 -5.21
CA THR A 6 14.58 2.48 -4.50
C THR A 6 13.36 1.77 -3.89
N PHE A 7 12.50 1.22 -4.76
CA PHE A 7 11.42 0.33 -4.35
C PHE A 7 12.01 -0.98 -3.83
N ASN A 8 12.30 -1.01 -2.54
CA ASN A 8 12.73 -2.21 -1.84
C ASN A 8 11.49 -2.84 -1.19
N GLY A 9 11.05 -4.02 -1.68
CA GLY A 9 10.05 -4.83 -0.96
C GLY A 9 10.53 -5.26 0.43
N PHE A 10 9.81 -6.17 1.11
CA PHE A 10 10.19 -6.63 2.47
C PHE A 10 11.60 -7.22 2.58
N PHE A 11 12.26 -7.52 1.45
CA PHE A 11 13.62 -8.03 1.36
C PHE A 11 14.70 -7.16 2.02
N CYS A 12 14.41 -5.90 2.36
CA CYS A 12 15.33 -5.07 3.14
C CYS A 12 15.15 -5.18 4.67
N LEU A 13 14.22 -6.00 5.15
CA LEU A 13 14.07 -6.25 6.57
C LEU A 13 15.06 -7.33 7.03
N SER A 14 15.93 -6.98 7.97
CA SER A 14 16.83 -7.95 8.60
C SER A 14 16.04 -8.99 9.41
N PRO A 15 16.59 -10.18 9.68
CA PRO A 15 15.92 -11.20 10.49
C PRO A 15 15.43 -10.67 11.85
N GLU A 16 16.18 -9.75 12.47
CA GLU A 16 15.80 -9.14 13.74
C GLU A 16 14.57 -8.23 13.60
N LYS A 17 14.44 -7.52 12.47
CA LYS A 17 13.28 -6.69 12.15
C LYS A 17 12.05 -7.55 11.88
N LEU A 18 12.21 -8.65 11.13
CA LEU A 18 11.13 -9.62 10.90
C LEU A 18 10.62 -10.21 12.21
N GLN A 19 11.54 -10.68 13.06
CA GLN A 19 11.20 -11.22 14.38
C GLN A 19 10.48 -10.17 15.25
N ALA A 20 10.89 -8.91 15.19
CA ALA A 20 10.22 -7.84 15.94
C ALA A 20 8.77 -7.60 15.47
N LEU A 21 8.49 -7.69 14.16
CA LEU A 21 7.13 -7.60 13.62
C LEU A 21 6.27 -8.80 14.05
N GLU A 22 6.85 -10.01 14.10
CA GLU A 22 6.18 -11.22 14.57
C GLU A 22 5.86 -11.16 16.08
N GLU A 23 6.80 -10.69 16.91
CA GLU A 23 6.58 -10.46 18.34
C GLU A 23 5.45 -9.46 18.61
N LYS A 24 5.28 -8.46 17.73
CA LYS A 24 4.18 -7.48 17.80
C LYS A 24 2.89 -7.95 17.16
N GLN A 25 2.82 -9.21 16.69
CA GLN A 25 1.65 -9.79 16.02
C GLN A 25 1.23 -9.02 14.76
N ILE A 26 2.15 -8.26 14.16
CA ILE A 26 1.91 -7.62 12.86
C ILE A 26 2.05 -8.67 11.76
N PHE A 27 3.08 -9.51 11.86
CA PHE A 27 3.25 -10.68 11.01
C PHE A 27 2.75 -11.93 11.74
N LEU A 28 1.82 -12.64 11.11
CA LEU A 28 1.09 -13.75 11.73
C LEU A 28 1.53 -15.14 11.26
N GLY A 29 2.63 -15.22 10.51
CA GLY A 29 3.15 -16.49 10.03
C GLY A 29 4.21 -16.35 8.93
N PRO A 30 4.66 -17.50 8.38
CA PRO A 30 5.61 -17.52 7.29
C PRO A 30 4.99 -17.02 5.99
N VAL A 31 5.86 -16.80 5.00
CA VAL A 31 5.43 -16.53 3.63
C VAL A 31 4.98 -17.83 2.97
N ILE A 32 3.79 -17.82 2.36
CA ILE A 32 3.23 -18.93 1.60
C ILE A 32 2.83 -18.36 0.23
N ASP A 33 3.34 -18.95 -0.86
CA ASP A 33 3.07 -18.53 -2.23
C ASP A 33 3.32 -17.03 -2.49
N GLY A 34 4.40 -16.49 -1.92
CA GLY A 34 4.77 -15.08 -2.06
C GLY A 34 3.87 -14.11 -1.30
N ARG A 35 3.05 -14.59 -0.37
CA ARG A 35 2.18 -13.80 0.50
C ARG A 35 2.49 -14.04 1.96
N ARG A 36 2.32 -13.02 2.78
CA ARG A 36 2.42 -13.10 4.24
C ARG A 36 1.12 -12.61 4.87
N LYS A 37 0.66 -13.32 5.89
CA LYS A 37 -0.48 -12.87 6.69
C LYS A 37 -0.06 -11.70 7.57
N ILE A 38 -0.76 -10.59 7.42
CA ILE A 38 -0.55 -9.39 8.23
C ILE A 38 -1.82 -8.99 8.97
N ASP A 39 -1.65 -8.51 10.20
CA ASP A 39 -2.71 -7.90 10.99
C ASP A 39 -2.64 -6.37 10.80
N ILE A 40 -3.58 -5.85 10.00
CA ILE A 40 -3.67 -4.41 9.74
C ILE A 40 -4.06 -3.64 11.00
N ASP A 41 -4.87 -4.20 11.89
CA ASP A 41 -5.25 -3.50 13.12
C ASP A 41 -4.07 -3.42 14.08
N ALA A 42 -3.24 -4.46 14.16
CA ALA A 42 -2.00 -4.43 14.94
C ALA A 42 -1.02 -3.40 14.36
N LEU A 43 -0.91 -3.32 13.02
CA LEU A 43 -0.13 -2.31 12.34
C LEU A 43 -0.68 -0.90 12.64
N ASP A 44 -1.98 -0.66 12.45
CA ASP A 44 -2.65 0.62 12.70
C ASP A 44 -2.51 1.09 14.15
N LYS A 45 -2.83 0.23 15.13
CA LYS A 45 -2.69 0.54 16.56
C LYS A 45 -1.29 1.01 16.90
N TRP A 46 -0.29 0.45 16.26
CA TRP A 46 1.08 0.82 16.49
C TRP A 46 1.39 2.25 16.00
N TRP A 47 0.80 2.68 14.88
CA TRP A 47 0.94 4.05 14.36
C TRP A 47 0.18 5.10 15.18
N TYR A 48 -0.95 4.73 15.80
CA TYR A 48 -1.76 5.67 16.58
C TYR A 48 -1.45 5.69 18.08
N THR A 49 -0.60 4.80 18.58
CA THR A 49 -0.15 4.84 19.98
C THR A 49 1.00 5.83 20.13
N LYS A 50 1.04 6.61 21.22
CA LYS A 50 2.09 7.61 21.52
C LYS A 50 3.52 7.07 21.49
N GLU A 51 3.69 5.76 21.54
CA GLU A 51 4.98 5.10 21.38
C GLU A 51 5.44 5.17 19.91
N GLY A 52 4.57 5.00 18.92
CA GLY A 52 4.95 4.77 17.51
C GLY A 52 5.29 5.97 16.62
N CYS A 53 5.32 7.23 17.09
CA CYS A 53 5.57 8.39 16.21
C CYS A 53 7.07 8.75 16.09
N PRO A 54 7.75 8.47 14.96
CA PRO A 54 8.72 9.43 14.43
C PRO A 54 7.93 10.64 13.93
N ALA A 55 8.35 11.85 14.31
CA ALA A 55 7.70 13.09 13.91
C ALA A 55 7.72 13.27 12.37
N LEU A 56 6.71 12.75 11.69
CA LEU A 56 6.39 13.06 10.30
C LEU A 56 4.89 13.33 10.23
N LEU A 57 4.56 14.62 10.31
CA LEU A 57 3.36 15.29 9.78
C LEU A 57 2.18 14.39 9.42
N VAL A 58 1.45 13.88 10.42
CA VAL A 58 0.05 13.51 10.20
C VAL A 58 -0.76 14.77 10.47
N SER A 59 -1.07 15.51 9.41
CA SER A 59 -2.09 16.57 9.47
C SER A 59 -3.36 15.96 10.04
N GLU A 60 -4.01 16.62 11.01
CA GLU A 60 -5.21 16.16 11.72
C GLU A 60 -6.46 15.97 10.82
N ASP A 61 -6.32 16.08 9.50
CA ASP A 61 -7.39 16.01 8.49
C ASP A 61 -7.44 14.70 7.69
N ILE A 62 -6.76 13.62 8.12
CA ILE A 62 -7.01 12.29 7.54
C ILE A 62 -8.34 11.78 8.08
N VAL A 63 -9.42 12.16 7.38
CA VAL A 63 -10.71 11.46 7.40
C VAL A 63 -10.39 9.97 7.34
N GLN A 64 -10.87 9.22 8.34
CA GLN A 64 -10.88 7.76 8.32
C GLN A 64 -11.61 7.30 7.05
N SER A 65 -10.88 7.12 5.96
CA SER A 65 -11.40 6.41 4.80
C SER A 65 -11.44 4.94 5.20
N GLN A 66 -12.53 4.55 5.88
CA GLN A 66 -12.89 3.15 5.98
C GLN A 66 -13.11 2.67 4.54
N ALA A 67 -12.14 1.95 3.99
CA ALA A 67 -12.35 1.18 2.78
C ALA A 67 -13.49 0.18 3.09
N PRO A 68 -14.62 0.23 2.38
CA PRO A 68 -15.68 -0.75 2.57
C PRO A 68 -15.11 -2.12 2.17
N GLY A 69 -14.99 -3.06 3.10
CA GLY A 69 -14.64 -4.45 2.81
C GLY A 69 -13.51 -5.06 3.64
N LEU A 70 -12.65 -4.25 4.28
CA LEU A 70 -11.67 -4.78 5.24
C LEU A 70 -12.33 -4.84 6.62
N SER A 71 -12.88 -6.00 6.95
CA SER A 71 -13.32 -6.33 8.30
C SER A 71 -12.16 -6.07 9.28
N THR A 72 -12.32 -5.04 10.11
CA THR A 72 -11.40 -4.72 11.21
C THR A 72 -11.31 -5.95 12.12
N GLY A 73 -10.19 -6.65 12.07
CA GLY A 73 -9.89 -7.83 12.87
C GLY A 73 -9.61 -9.10 12.07
N THR A 74 -9.73 -9.08 10.72
CA THR A 74 -9.34 -10.23 9.90
C THR A 74 -7.95 -10.01 9.29
N PRO A 75 -6.99 -10.93 9.54
CA PRO A 75 -5.70 -10.92 8.87
C PRO A 75 -5.85 -10.92 7.34
N ILE A 76 -5.01 -10.15 6.66
CA ILE A 76 -4.99 -10.13 5.19
C ILE A 76 -3.76 -10.85 4.64
N ASP A 77 -3.93 -11.55 3.52
CA ASP A 77 -2.82 -12.13 2.77
C ASP A 77 -2.17 -11.05 1.90
N PHE A 78 -1.05 -10.52 2.39
CA PHE A 78 -0.37 -9.38 1.78
C PHE A 78 0.84 -9.84 0.95
N PRO A 79 1.07 -9.30 -0.26
CA PRO A 79 2.18 -9.73 -1.11
C PRO A 79 3.53 -9.41 -0.48
N GLU A 80 4.51 -10.29 -0.68
CA GLU A 80 5.86 -10.09 -0.14
C GLU A 80 6.65 -9.03 -0.90
N TYR A 81 6.35 -8.85 -2.19
CA TYR A 81 6.99 -7.86 -3.06
C TYR A 81 5.97 -7.09 -3.87
N PRO A 82 6.19 -5.78 -4.09
CA PRO A 82 5.31 -4.96 -4.94
C PRO A 82 5.34 -5.40 -6.41
N ASP A 83 6.46 -5.94 -6.88
CA ASP A 83 6.62 -6.44 -8.26
C ASP A 83 6.56 -7.98 -8.30
N SER A 84 5.42 -8.54 -7.91
CA SER A 84 5.21 -10.00 -7.86
C SER A 84 3.85 -10.43 -8.38
N LEU A 85 3.70 -11.73 -8.63
CA LEU A 85 2.42 -12.35 -8.97
C LEU A 85 1.38 -12.09 -7.87
N ALA A 86 1.78 -12.24 -6.60
CA ALA A 86 0.92 -11.99 -5.46
C ALA A 86 0.43 -10.54 -5.41
N ALA A 87 1.26 -9.57 -5.82
CA ALA A 87 0.87 -8.17 -5.90
C ALA A 87 -0.17 -7.90 -7.00
N LEU A 88 -0.01 -8.49 -8.18
CA LEU A 88 -1.02 -8.41 -9.25
C LEU A 88 -2.37 -8.96 -8.80
N GLU A 89 -2.34 -10.10 -8.14
CA GLU A 89 -3.54 -10.71 -7.59
C GLU A 89 -4.15 -9.87 -6.45
N PHE A 90 -3.32 -9.29 -5.57
CA PHE A 90 -3.77 -8.35 -4.53
C PHE A 90 -4.48 -7.12 -5.14
N MET A 91 -3.97 -6.62 -6.27
CA MET A 91 -4.61 -5.51 -6.98
C MET A 91 -5.92 -5.89 -7.67
N GLY A 92 -6.28 -7.18 -7.74
CA GLY A 92 -7.56 -7.64 -8.26
C GLY A 92 -7.50 -8.37 -9.59
N LEU A 93 -6.33 -8.87 -10.02
CA LEU A 93 -6.22 -9.80 -11.14
C LEU A 93 -6.43 -11.25 -10.67
N THR A 94 -6.97 -12.08 -11.55
CA THR A 94 -6.94 -13.54 -11.39
C THR A 94 -5.52 -14.06 -11.64
N LYS A 95 -5.15 -15.18 -11.01
CA LYS A 95 -3.83 -15.80 -11.19
C LYS A 95 -3.40 -15.96 -12.65
N PRO A 96 -4.25 -16.48 -13.58
CA PRO A 96 -3.86 -16.63 -14.98
C PRO A 96 -3.54 -15.29 -15.67
N ALA A 97 -4.36 -14.25 -15.44
CA ALA A 97 -4.12 -12.94 -16.03
C ALA A 97 -2.90 -12.25 -15.41
N ALA A 98 -2.72 -12.38 -14.10
CA ALA A 98 -1.55 -11.90 -13.38
C ALA A 98 -0.26 -12.53 -13.94
N THR A 99 -0.23 -13.84 -14.19
CA THR A 99 0.92 -14.51 -14.81
C THR A 99 1.24 -13.92 -16.19
N VAL A 100 0.23 -13.76 -17.05
CA VAL A 100 0.43 -13.20 -18.41
C VAL A 100 1.01 -11.78 -18.35
N ILE A 101 0.52 -10.93 -17.47
CA ILE A 101 1.02 -9.56 -17.32
C ILE A 101 2.45 -9.56 -16.77
N LEU A 102 2.73 -10.37 -15.74
CA LEU A 102 4.06 -10.47 -15.14
C LEU A 102 5.10 -10.97 -16.15
N ASP A 103 4.77 -11.99 -16.94
CA ASP A 103 5.65 -12.56 -17.96
C ASP A 103 6.02 -11.51 -19.03
N ARG A 104 5.06 -10.67 -19.42
CA ARG A 104 5.29 -9.56 -20.36
C ARG A 104 6.12 -8.44 -19.75
N CYS A 105 5.96 -8.19 -18.47
CA CYS A 105 6.61 -7.10 -17.74
C CYS A 105 8.07 -7.43 -17.37
N THR A 106 8.35 -8.69 -17.00
CA THR A 106 9.64 -9.15 -16.45
C THR A 106 10.87 -8.70 -17.25
N PRO A 107 10.90 -8.73 -18.60
CA PRO A 107 12.05 -8.27 -19.39
C PRO A 107 12.34 -6.75 -19.32
N PHE A 108 11.47 -5.99 -18.66
CA PHE A 108 11.48 -4.53 -18.63
C PHE A 108 11.36 -3.92 -17.23
N LEU A 109 11.25 -4.72 -16.17
CA LEU A 109 11.11 -4.21 -14.79
C LEU A 109 12.28 -3.31 -14.37
N ASP A 110 13.48 -3.58 -14.88
CA ASP A 110 14.69 -2.78 -14.66
C ASP A 110 14.73 -1.46 -15.45
N LYS A 111 13.93 -1.34 -16.50
CA LYS A 111 13.96 -0.21 -17.46
C LYS A 111 12.93 0.86 -17.18
N PHE A 112 11.87 0.54 -16.43
CA PHE A 112 10.76 1.46 -16.22
C PHE A 112 10.66 1.88 -14.75
N PRO A 113 10.73 3.19 -14.46
CA PRO A 113 10.70 3.66 -13.09
C PRO A 113 9.35 3.47 -12.39
N TYR A 114 8.29 3.20 -13.15
CA TYR A 114 6.93 3.12 -12.62
C TYR A 114 6.49 1.69 -12.29
N GLY A 115 7.41 0.71 -12.35
CA GLY A 115 7.18 -0.67 -11.93
C GLY A 115 5.99 -1.35 -12.62
N LEU A 116 5.41 -2.32 -11.92
CA LEU A 116 4.33 -3.17 -12.43
C LEU A 116 3.02 -2.41 -12.72
N ILE A 117 2.72 -1.33 -11.99
CA ILE A 117 1.45 -0.61 -12.14
C ILE A 117 1.29 0.05 -13.52
N TYR A 118 2.39 0.49 -14.14
CA TYR A 118 2.35 1.06 -15.49
C TYR A 118 1.88 0.04 -16.53
N TRP A 119 2.32 -1.21 -16.40
CA TRP A 119 1.93 -2.29 -17.28
C TRP A 119 0.47 -2.70 -17.07
N VAL A 120 0.04 -2.79 -15.80
CA VAL A 120 -1.35 -3.12 -15.47
C VAL A 120 -2.30 -2.05 -15.99
N THR A 121 -2.04 -0.77 -15.72
CA THR A 121 -2.89 0.33 -16.18
C THR A 121 -2.90 0.46 -17.70
N GLY A 122 -1.76 0.22 -18.35
CA GLY A 122 -1.67 0.13 -19.81
C GLY A 122 -2.47 -1.04 -20.39
N ASP A 123 -2.42 -2.21 -19.76
CA ASP A 123 -3.21 -3.38 -20.16
C ASP A 123 -4.71 -3.15 -19.99
N MET A 124 -5.13 -2.42 -18.95
CA MET A 124 -6.54 -2.03 -18.76
C MET A 124 -7.07 -1.08 -19.84
N ALA A 125 -6.20 -0.36 -20.55
CA ALA A 125 -6.64 0.48 -21.67
C ALA A 125 -7.27 -0.35 -22.81
N ARG A 126 -7.00 -1.66 -22.89
CA ARG A 126 -7.61 -2.55 -23.90
C ARG A 126 -9.13 -2.58 -23.82
N PHE A 127 -9.72 -2.28 -22.66
CA PHE A 127 -11.17 -2.27 -22.45
C PHE A 127 -11.89 -1.12 -23.19
N ASP A 128 -11.16 -0.10 -23.66
CA ASP A 128 -11.69 0.95 -24.53
C ASP A 128 -11.71 0.54 -26.02
N TYR A 129 -11.25 -0.67 -26.37
CA TYR A 129 -11.16 -1.15 -27.75
C TYR A 129 -11.91 -2.47 -27.96
N GLU A 130 -12.21 -2.80 -29.22
CA GLU A 130 -12.80 -4.09 -29.58
C GLU A 130 -11.80 -5.25 -29.37
N PRO A 131 -12.27 -6.44 -28.96
CA PRO A 131 -13.67 -6.81 -28.72
C PRO A 131 -14.21 -6.39 -27.34
N TRP A 132 -13.36 -5.94 -26.42
CA TRP A 132 -13.71 -5.69 -25.03
C TRP A 132 -14.80 -4.64 -24.84
N ARG A 133 -14.73 -3.54 -25.61
CA ARG A 133 -15.65 -2.41 -25.48
C ARG A 133 -17.11 -2.76 -25.75
N ILE A 134 -17.36 -3.77 -26.59
CA ILE A 134 -18.72 -4.16 -26.99
C ILE A 134 -19.32 -5.23 -26.08
N LEU A 135 -18.52 -5.82 -25.20
CA LEU A 135 -19.00 -6.81 -24.24
C LEU A 135 -19.73 -6.12 -23.07
N PRO A 136 -20.75 -6.78 -22.46
CA PRO A 136 -21.27 -6.35 -21.18
C PRO A 136 -20.15 -6.23 -20.14
N PRO A 137 -20.14 -5.20 -19.27
CA PRO A 137 -19.01 -4.94 -18.37
C PRO A 137 -18.56 -6.14 -17.52
N LYS A 138 -19.51 -6.88 -16.93
CA LYS A 138 -19.21 -8.08 -16.14
C LYS A 138 -18.51 -9.15 -16.99
N GLN A 139 -19.02 -9.41 -18.19
CA GLN A 139 -18.43 -10.38 -19.10
C GLN A 139 -17.02 -9.95 -19.53
N ALA A 140 -16.83 -8.67 -19.88
CA ALA A 140 -15.53 -8.14 -20.25
C ALA A 140 -14.50 -8.34 -19.12
N MET A 141 -14.89 -8.05 -17.87
CA MET A 141 -14.01 -8.23 -16.71
C MET A 141 -13.68 -9.70 -16.45
N VAL A 142 -14.64 -10.61 -16.57
CA VAL A 142 -14.41 -12.07 -16.45
C VAL A 142 -13.41 -12.53 -17.50
N GLU A 143 -13.64 -12.20 -18.77
CA GLU A 143 -12.75 -12.58 -19.88
C GLU A 143 -11.37 -11.91 -19.77
N GLY A 144 -11.33 -10.71 -19.20
CA GLY A 144 -10.10 -9.95 -18.95
C GLY A 144 -9.34 -10.42 -17.72
N GLY A 145 -9.86 -11.41 -17.00
CA GLY A 145 -9.23 -12.00 -15.83
C GLY A 145 -9.18 -11.06 -14.62
N ILE A 146 -10.20 -10.22 -14.44
CA ILE A 146 -10.41 -9.41 -13.24
C ILE A 146 -11.07 -10.29 -12.17
N SER A 147 -10.64 -10.18 -10.92
CA SER A 147 -11.18 -10.93 -9.79
C SER A 147 -12.67 -10.63 -9.54
N GLU A 148 -13.41 -11.61 -9.03
CA GLU A 148 -14.83 -11.47 -8.70
C GLU A 148 -15.07 -10.37 -7.66
N GLU A 149 -14.20 -10.27 -6.66
CA GLU A 149 -14.26 -9.22 -5.63
C GLU A 149 -14.21 -7.80 -6.24
N LEU A 150 -13.28 -7.54 -7.15
CA LEU A 150 -13.20 -6.25 -7.83
C LEU A 150 -14.37 -6.04 -8.80
N GLN A 151 -14.86 -7.10 -9.47
CA GLN A 151 -16.04 -7.01 -10.33
C GLN A 151 -17.28 -6.58 -9.54
N ASP A 152 -17.52 -7.22 -8.40
CA ASP A 152 -18.70 -6.96 -7.57
C ASP A 152 -18.61 -5.57 -6.92
N ALA A 153 -17.41 -5.13 -6.53
CA ALA A 153 -17.20 -3.77 -6.03
C ALA A 153 -17.47 -2.69 -7.10
N LEU A 154 -17.04 -2.91 -8.34
CA LEU A 154 -17.26 -1.95 -9.43
C LEU A 154 -18.70 -1.93 -9.95
N LEU A 155 -19.39 -3.07 -9.89
CA LEU A 155 -20.77 -3.22 -10.40
C LEU A 155 -21.83 -3.22 -9.31
N ASP A 156 -21.50 -2.75 -8.10
CA ASP A 156 -22.45 -2.60 -7.01
C ASP A 156 -23.65 -1.73 -7.48
N PRO A 157 -24.90 -2.25 -7.39
CA PRO A 157 -26.10 -1.50 -7.76
C PRO A 157 -26.25 -0.15 -7.05
N ALA A 158 -25.66 0.03 -5.86
CA ALA A 158 -25.67 1.29 -5.15
C ALA A 158 -24.89 2.40 -5.88
N PHE A 159 -23.90 2.04 -6.71
CA PHE A 159 -23.01 2.97 -7.40
C PHE A 159 -23.21 3.03 -8.92
N THR A 160 -24.30 2.45 -9.46
CA THR A 160 -24.56 2.40 -10.91
C THR A 160 -24.44 3.76 -11.60
N LYS A 161 -25.01 4.82 -11.03
CA LYS A 161 -24.94 6.17 -11.62
C LYS A 161 -23.51 6.72 -11.70
N ILE A 162 -22.68 6.39 -10.73
CA ILE A 162 -21.27 6.79 -10.72
C ILE A 162 -20.54 5.98 -11.79
N PHE A 163 -20.74 4.66 -11.81
CA PHE A 163 -20.15 3.78 -12.81
C PHE A 163 -20.44 4.25 -14.25
N GLU A 164 -21.66 4.70 -14.54
CA GLU A 164 -22.06 5.20 -15.87
C GLU A 164 -21.35 6.50 -16.31
N CYS A 165 -20.70 7.24 -15.40
CA CYS A 165 -20.05 8.51 -15.73
C CYS A 165 -18.70 8.36 -16.47
N LYS A 166 -18.12 7.15 -16.50
CA LYS A 166 -16.82 6.87 -17.14
C LYS A 166 -16.82 5.49 -17.79
N SER A 167 -15.81 5.21 -18.63
CA SER A 167 -15.66 3.89 -19.25
C SER A 167 -15.21 2.84 -18.24
N LEU A 168 -15.42 1.56 -18.58
CA LEU A 168 -14.90 0.44 -17.80
C LEU A 168 -13.37 0.50 -17.67
N ALA A 169 -12.66 0.86 -18.74
CA ALA A 169 -11.20 1.00 -18.72
C ALA A 169 -10.75 2.05 -17.70
N PHE A 170 -11.44 3.20 -17.64
CA PHE A 170 -11.16 4.24 -16.66
C PHE A 170 -11.31 3.72 -15.23
N TRP A 171 -12.44 3.07 -14.92
CA TRP A 171 -12.68 2.56 -13.56
C TRP A 171 -11.69 1.48 -13.15
N LEU A 172 -11.31 0.59 -14.07
CA LEU A 172 -10.27 -0.41 -13.81
C LEU A 172 -8.92 0.28 -13.55
N GLN A 173 -8.49 1.20 -14.40
CA GLN A 173 -7.22 1.93 -14.20
C GLN A 173 -7.18 2.65 -12.85
N ASP A 174 -8.27 3.32 -12.47
CA ASP A 174 -8.38 4.01 -11.18
C ASP A 174 -8.32 3.02 -10.01
N ALA A 175 -9.11 1.94 -10.07
CA ALA A 175 -9.12 0.91 -9.03
C ALA A 175 -7.74 0.23 -8.85
N PHE A 176 -7.09 -0.16 -9.95
CA PHE A 176 -5.74 -0.73 -9.92
C PHE A 176 -4.72 0.26 -9.34
N THR A 177 -4.79 1.53 -9.75
CA THR A 177 -3.90 2.58 -9.23
C THR A 177 -4.09 2.78 -7.73
N MET A 178 -5.34 2.85 -7.26
CA MET A 178 -5.66 3.04 -5.84
C MET A 178 -5.24 1.83 -5.00
N ARG A 179 -5.47 0.61 -5.48
CA ARG A 179 -5.02 -0.63 -4.81
C ARG A 179 -3.50 -0.74 -4.76
N TYR A 180 -2.80 -0.38 -5.83
CA TYR A 180 -1.34 -0.34 -5.84
C TYR A 180 -0.80 0.68 -4.83
N LYS A 181 -1.31 1.91 -4.82
CA LYS A 181 -0.93 2.93 -3.83
C LYS A 181 -1.20 2.45 -2.40
N THR A 182 -2.34 1.82 -2.17
CA THR A 182 -2.69 1.25 -0.86
C THR A 182 -1.69 0.19 -0.43
N MET A 183 -1.31 -0.72 -1.36
CA MET A 183 -0.28 -1.73 -1.13
C MET A 183 1.07 -1.08 -0.77
N LEU A 184 1.53 -0.09 -1.53
CA LEU A 184 2.79 0.61 -1.23
C LEU A 184 2.76 1.31 0.13
N ASN A 185 1.66 1.99 0.46
CA ASN A 185 1.50 2.61 1.77
C ASN A 185 1.59 1.57 2.89
N ILE A 186 1.04 0.36 2.72
CA ILE A 186 1.17 -0.73 3.70
C ILE A 186 2.62 -1.21 3.80
N PHE A 187 3.33 -1.35 2.67
CA PHE A 187 4.77 -1.67 2.67
C PHE A 187 5.59 -0.66 3.48
N ASP A 188 5.42 0.64 3.18
CA ASP A 188 6.15 1.73 3.84
C ASP A 188 5.87 1.73 5.34
N ARG A 189 4.61 1.52 5.72
CA ARG A 189 4.19 1.46 7.13
C ARG A 189 4.85 0.30 7.87
N ILE A 190 4.88 -0.88 7.25
CA ILE A 190 5.54 -2.05 7.84
C ILE A 190 7.05 -1.80 7.98
N GLN A 191 7.69 -1.22 6.96
CA GLN A 191 9.12 -0.93 7.00
C GLN A 191 9.47 0.06 8.12
N ALA A 192 8.77 1.18 8.20
CA ALA A 192 9.00 2.18 9.23
C ALA A 192 8.74 1.62 10.64
N THR A 193 7.68 0.83 10.82
CA THR A 193 7.44 0.11 12.08
C THR A 193 8.59 -0.83 12.45
N ALA A 194 9.09 -1.61 11.48
CA ALA A 194 10.19 -2.53 11.70
C ALA A 194 11.51 -1.82 12.07
N GLU A 195 11.80 -0.69 11.42
CA GLU A 195 12.97 0.15 11.70
C GLU A 195 12.96 0.69 13.12
N TRP A 196 11.82 1.23 13.54
CA TRP A 196 11.66 1.73 14.90
C TRP A 196 11.76 0.62 15.94
N LEU A 197 11.15 -0.55 15.70
CA LEU A 197 11.22 -1.68 16.63
C LEU A 197 12.66 -2.16 16.81
N GLY A 198 13.42 -2.20 15.71
CA GLY A 198 14.85 -2.49 15.74
C GLY A 198 15.65 -1.45 16.52
N ALA A 199 15.34 -0.16 16.35
CA ALA A 199 16.00 0.93 17.09
C ALA A 199 15.72 0.87 18.59
N MET A 200 14.49 0.52 18.99
CA MET A 200 14.13 0.34 20.40
C MET A 200 14.90 -0.81 21.06
N LYS A 201 14.94 -2.00 20.43
CA LYS A 201 15.69 -3.14 20.97
C LYS A 201 17.17 -2.82 21.21
N LYS A 202 17.79 -2.03 20.33
CA LYS A 202 19.19 -1.58 20.49
C LYS A 202 19.39 -0.67 21.70
N LYS A 203 18.42 0.19 22.03
CA LYS A 203 18.47 1.06 23.21
C LYS A 203 18.27 0.32 24.52
N THR A 204 17.54 -0.80 24.52
CA THR A 204 17.30 -1.62 25.74
C THR A 204 18.41 -2.65 26.00
N GLY A 205 19.11 -3.10 24.95
CA GLY A 205 20.22 -4.06 25.06
C GLY A 205 21.62 -3.43 25.27
N GLY A 206 21.77 -2.13 25.05
CA GLY A 206 22.95 -1.36 25.43
C GLY A 206 22.69 -0.67 26.76
N GLY A 207 23.55 -0.92 27.76
CA GLY A 207 23.40 -0.43 29.13
C GLY A 207 22.84 0.99 29.25
N GLU A 208 21.86 1.10 30.15
CA GLU A 208 21.18 2.28 30.64
C GLU A 208 22.01 3.58 30.54
N ASN A 209 21.74 4.35 29.50
CA ASN A 209 21.92 5.79 29.54
C ASN A 209 20.67 6.41 28.94
N VAL A 210 19.67 6.57 29.81
CA VAL A 210 18.44 7.31 29.55
C VAL A 210 18.84 8.76 29.25
N ARG A 211 19.13 9.06 27.98
CA ARG A 211 18.99 10.43 27.49
C ARG A 211 17.50 10.69 27.42
N LYS A 212 17.00 11.49 28.37
CA LYS A 212 15.74 12.22 28.23
C LYS A 212 15.68 12.77 26.81
N CYS A 213 14.60 12.44 26.11
CA CYS A 213 14.24 13.14 24.89
C CYS A 213 13.78 14.52 25.37
N ASP A 214 14.69 15.50 25.34
CA ASP A 214 14.31 16.89 25.52
C ASP A 214 13.51 17.27 24.26
N CYS A 215 12.19 17.27 24.41
CA CYS A 215 11.30 17.88 23.45
C CYS A 215 11.74 19.33 23.27
N TRP A 216 12.09 19.66 22.04
CA TRP A 216 12.31 21.02 21.58
C TRP A 216 11.11 21.90 21.95
N THR A 217 11.29 22.79 22.92
CA THR A 217 10.52 24.02 23.06
C THR A 217 11.50 25.17 22.86
N GLU A 218 11.76 25.51 21.60
CA GLU A 218 12.25 26.85 21.29
C GLU A 218 11.04 27.73 21.02
N SER A 219 10.67 28.46 22.06
CA SER A 219 9.88 29.69 21.95
C SER A 219 10.68 30.69 21.12
N SER A 220 10.26 30.97 19.90
CA SER A 220 10.65 32.20 19.21
C SER A 220 9.57 33.25 19.46
N GLU A 221 9.75 34.05 20.52
CA GLU A 221 9.20 35.40 20.59
C GLU A 221 9.91 36.22 19.51
N GLU A 222 9.27 36.42 18.36
CA GLU A 222 9.67 37.49 17.43
C GLU A 222 8.87 38.74 17.74
N GLY A 223 9.61 39.76 18.19
CA GLY A 223 9.14 41.09 18.50
C GLY A 223 8.62 41.80 17.27
N ILE A 224 7.51 42.52 17.49
CA ILE A 224 6.96 43.52 16.58
C ILE A 224 7.83 44.77 16.72
N ASP A 225 8.64 45.08 15.70
CA ASP A 225 9.23 46.41 15.56
C ASP A 225 8.23 47.34 14.84
N VAL A 226 7.79 48.34 15.60
CA VAL A 226 6.99 49.47 15.13
C VAL A 226 7.92 50.43 14.39
N ILE A 227 7.70 50.64 13.10
CA ILE A 227 8.31 51.74 12.35
C ILE A 227 7.32 52.91 12.36
N GLU A 228 7.60 53.94 13.16
CA GLU A 228 7.09 55.29 12.95
C GLU A 228 7.97 55.99 11.90
N THR A 229 7.38 56.39 10.78
CA THR A 229 7.66 57.67 10.08
C THR A 229 6.66 57.90 8.95
#